data_AF-A0A0K8MFL7-F1
#
_entry.id   AF-A0A0K8MFL7-F1
#
_cell.length_a   1.000
_cell.length_b   1.000
_cell.length_c   1.000
_cell.angle_alpha   90.00
_cell.angle_beta   90.00
_cell.angle_gamma   90.00
#
_symmetry.space_group_name_H-M   'P 1'
#
loop_
_entity.id
_entity.type
_entity.pdbx_description
1 polymer ?
#
loop_
_entity_poly.entity_id
_entity_poly.type
_entity_poly.pdbx_seq_one_letter_code
_entity_poly.pdbx_strand_id
1 'polypeptide(L)'
;MKRPLRLLCQLLFVAFFLFAGTSESQEPAPLKVYIRDSLYHSLKKALPATLSPKEGNISQKRSIEWIPLSSLELYSRLKREEDRPVADIVIGVESEYIAEMKGTSFPPEIRENLYFPFQWKNETFLPLYYGYLAVFYNTQKISIPSQSLWELVSVKTDETLIFPDPRVSNI
;
A
#
# COMPACT_ATOMS: atom_id res chain seq x y z
N MET A 1 -29.30 -11.14 -73.13
CA MET A 1 -28.26 -10.33 -72.46
C MET A 1 -28.73 -9.98 -71.04
N LYS A 2 -28.40 -10.79 -70.03
CA LYS A 2 -28.78 -10.57 -68.61
C LYS A 2 -27.67 -11.08 -67.69
N ARG A 3 -26.60 -10.30 -67.50
CA ARG A 3 -25.60 -10.51 -66.43
C ARG A 3 -24.94 -9.17 -66.04
N PRO A 4 -25.50 -8.43 -65.07
CA PRO A 4 -24.64 -7.54 -64.26
C PRO A 4 -24.90 -7.61 -62.76
N LEU A 5 -25.74 -8.52 -62.25
CA LEU A 5 -26.13 -8.53 -60.83
C LEU A 5 -25.28 -9.44 -59.93
N ARG A 6 -24.48 -10.36 -60.49
CA ARG A 6 -23.62 -11.26 -59.69
C ARG A 6 -22.27 -10.64 -59.28
N LEU A 7 -21.75 -9.66 -60.02
CA LEU A 7 -20.47 -9.02 -59.68
C LEU A 7 -20.61 -8.02 -58.51
N LEU A 8 -21.76 -7.37 -58.36
CA LEU A 8 -21.98 -6.40 -57.29
C LEU A 8 -22.03 -7.05 -55.90
N CYS A 9 -22.48 -8.31 -55.81
CA CYS A 9 -22.56 -9.06 -54.56
C CYS A 9 -21.20 -9.61 -54.10
N GLN A 10 -20.29 -9.91 -55.03
CA GLN A 10 -18.93 -10.35 -54.68
C GLN A 10 -18.05 -9.19 -54.17
N LEU A 11 -18.25 -7.97 -54.68
CA LEU A 11 -17.55 -6.78 -54.17
C LEU A 11 -18.01 -6.38 -52.75
N LEU A 12 -19.28 -6.63 -52.41
CA LEU A 12 -19.82 -6.37 -51.07
C LEU A 12 -19.33 -7.38 -50.01
N PHE A 13 -18.93 -8.58 -50.41
CA PHE A 13 -18.40 -9.60 -49.50
C PHE A 13 -16.91 -9.41 -49.17
N VAL A 14 -16.13 -8.78 -50.07
CA VAL A 14 -14.70 -8.51 -49.85
C VAL A 14 -14.47 -7.34 -48.90
N ALA A 15 -15.41 -6.38 -48.82
CA ALA A 15 -15.30 -5.25 -47.89
C ALA A 15 -15.52 -5.64 -46.41
N PHE A 16 -16.11 -6.82 -46.13
CA PHE A 16 -16.38 -7.25 -44.75
C PHE A 16 -15.16 -7.92 -44.08
N PHE A 17 -14.13 -8.28 -44.84
CA PHE A 17 -12.93 -8.95 -44.30
C PHE A 17 -11.78 -8.01 -43.92
N LEU A 18 -11.94 -6.70 -44.11
CA LEU A 18 -10.91 -5.70 -43.77
C LEU A 18 -11.10 -5.05 -42.39
N PHE A 19 -12.11 -5.46 -41.62
CA PHE A 19 -12.11 -5.23 -40.18
C PHE A 19 -11.37 -6.38 -39.48
N ALA A 20 -10.09 -6.54 -39.83
CA ALA A 20 -9.16 -7.22 -38.96
C ALA A 20 -9.15 -6.39 -37.67
N GLY A 21 -9.89 -6.87 -36.68
CA GLY A 21 -9.98 -6.24 -35.37
C GLY A 21 -8.57 -5.93 -34.91
N THR A 22 -8.25 -4.64 -34.83
CA THR A 22 -7.19 -4.20 -33.94
C THR A 22 -7.63 -4.71 -32.58
N SER A 23 -6.98 -5.76 -32.09
CA SER A 23 -7.00 -6.09 -30.67
C SER A 23 -6.43 -4.87 -29.97
N GLU A 24 -7.31 -3.94 -29.64
CA GLU A 24 -7.00 -2.84 -28.76
C GLU A 24 -6.63 -3.52 -27.45
N SER A 25 -5.32 -3.59 -27.19
CA SER A 25 -4.77 -4.12 -25.96
C SER A 25 -5.19 -3.15 -24.87
N GLN A 26 -6.41 -3.32 -24.38
CA GLN A 26 -6.99 -2.52 -23.32
C GLN A 26 -6.05 -2.64 -22.12
N GLU A 27 -5.42 -1.53 -21.74
CA GLU A 27 -4.47 -1.54 -20.63
C GLU A 27 -5.18 -2.10 -19.39
N PRO A 28 -4.54 -3.04 -18.67
CA PRO A 28 -5.14 -3.62 -17.48
C PRO A 28 -5.47 -2.51 -16.47
N ALA A 29 -6.58 -2.68 -15.75
CA ALA A 29 -7.00 -1.73 -14.72
C ALA A 29 -5.84 -1.45 -13.72
N PRO A 30 -5.71 -0.20 -13.25
CA PRO A 30 -4.65 0.18 -12.33
C PRO A 30 -4.78 -0.60 -11.02
N LEU A 31 -3.64 -0.88 -10.40
CA LEU A 31 -3.56 -1.54 -9.11
C LEU A 31 -3.83 -0.51 -8.01
N LYS A 32 -4.88 -0.72 -7.21
CA LYS A 32 -5.30 0.21 -6.15
C LYS A 32 -4.52 -0.05 -4.87
N VAL A 33 -3.72 0.93 -4.46
CA VAL A 33 -2.88 0.85 -3.27
C VAL A 33 -3.36 1.84 -2.23
N TYR A 34 -3.91 1.33 -1.14
CA TYR A 34 -4.17 2.14 0.05
C TYR A 34 -2.86 2.28 0.82
N ILE A 35 -2.51 3.52 1.14
CA ILE A 35 -1.25 3.82 1.82
C ILE A 35 -1.48 4.88 2.88
N ARG A 36 -0.88 4.69 4.06
CA ARG A 36 -0.85 5.74 5.06
C ARG A 36 -0.09 6.97 4.51
N ASP A 37 -0.71 8.14 4.60
CA ASP A 37 -0.21 9.41 4.06
C ASP A 37 1.26 9.72 4.43
N SER A 38 1.67 9.44 5.66
CA SER A 38 3.03 9.62 6.18
C SER A 38 4.08 8.79 5.43
N LEU A 39 3.68 7.65 4.86
CA LEU A 39 4.55 6.76 4.10
C LEU A 39 4.53 7.07 2.59
N TYR A 40 3.49 7.76 2.11
CA TYR A 40 3.22 7.95 0.69
C TYR A 40 4.42 8.51 -0.08
N HIS A 41 4.97 9.63 0.37
CA HIS A 41 6.06 10.29 -0.35
C HIS A 41 7.34 9.46 -0.37
N SER A 42 7.66 8.79 0.75
CA SER A 42 8.85 7.96 0.86
C SER A 42 8.77 6.73 -0.05
N LEU A 43 7.64 6.00 0.03
CA LEU A 43 7.44 4.78 -0.74
C LEU A 43 7.23 5.05 -2.23
N LYS A 44 6.47 6.08 -2.59
CA LYS A 44 6.29 6.45 -4.01
C LYS A 44 7.60 6.81 -4.69
N LYS A 45 8.53 7.42 -3.95
CA LYS A 45 9.87 7.75 -4.47
C LYS A 45 10.76 6.51 -4.59
N ALA A 46 10.63 5.56 -3.65
CA ALA A 46 11.43 4.34 -3.63
C ALA A 46 10.96 3.29 -4.65
N LEU A 47 9.66 3.25 -4.96
CA LEU A 47 9.06 2.27 -5.86
C LEU A 47 9.03 2.77 -7.31
N PRO A 48 9.18 1.87 -8.30
CA PRO A 48 8.98 2.22 -9.69
C PRO A 48 7.52 2.63 -9.93
N ALA A 49 7.29 3.56 -10.87
CA ALA A 49 5.95 4.04 -11.20
C ALA A 49 5.01 2.94 -11.74
N THR A 50 5.58 1.81 -12.17
CA THR A 50 4.87 0.67 -12.75
C THR A 50 5.55 -0.63 -12.30
N LEU A 51 4.76 -1.60 -11.85
CA LEU A 51 5.25 -2.93 -11.51
C LEU A 51 5.42 -3.75 -12.78
N SER A 52 6.58 -4.38 -12.95
CA SER A 52 6.89 -5.18 -14.13
C SER A 52 6.71 -6.68 -13.86
N PRO A 53 6.47 -7.50 -14.91
CA PRO A 53 6.31 -8.95 -14.79
C PRO A 53 7.46 -9.72 -14.13
N LYS A 54 8.63 -9.09 -13.92
CA LYS A 54 9.78 -9.68 -13.24
C LYS A 54 9.64 -9.71 -11.71
N GLU A 55 8.68 -8.99 -11.15
CA GLU A 55 8.53 -8.76 -9.70
C GLU A 55 7.37 -9.55 -9.08
N GLY A 56 6.86 -10.57 -9.76
CA GLY A 56 5.78 -11.44 -9.29
C GLY A 56 5.09 -12.12 -10.47
N ASN A 57 4.21 -13.07 -10.19
CA ASN A 57 3.40 -13.79 -11.19
C ASN A 57 2.39 -12.89 -11.93
N ILE A 58 2.82 -11.75 -12.47
CA ILE A 58 2.00 -10.75 -13.13
C ILE A 58 2.30 -10.83 -14.63
N SER A 59 1.30 -11.20 -15.43
CA SER A 59 1.49 -11.41 -16.87
C SER A 59 1.64 -10.10 -17.67
N GLN A 60 1.30 -8.96 -17.08
CA GLN A 60 1.27 -7.65 -17.76
C GLN A 60 1.67 -6.52 -16.81
N LYS A 61 2.29 -5.48 -17.38
CA LYS A 61 2.62 -4.24 -16.67
C LYS A 61 1.32 -3.53 -16.24
N ARG A 62 1.24 -3.12 -14.97
CA ARG A 62 0.10 -2.34 -14.43
C ARG A 62 0.59 -1.01 -13.86
N SER A 63 -0.21 0.04 -14.06
CA SER A 63 -0.03 1.32 -13.36
C SER A 63 -0.52 1.20 -11.91
N ILE A 64 0.00 2.06 -11.04
CA ILE A 64 -0.39 2.10 -9.62
C ILE A 64 -1.29 3.31 -9.39
N GLU A 65 -2.49 3.07 -8.88
CA GLU A 65 -3.37 4.11 -8.33
C GLU A 65 -3.12 4.21 -6.82
N TRP A 66 -2.44 5.28 -6.41
CA TRP A 66 -2.14 5.54 -5.01
C TRP A 66 -3.27 6.29 -4.33
N ILE A 67 -3.75 5.76 -3.20
CA ILE A 67 -4.82 6.38 -2.40
C ILE A 67 -4.25 6.63 -1.00
N PRO A 68 -3.64 7.81 -0.78
CA PRO A 68 -3.14 8.20 0.54
C PRO A 68 -4.31 8.46 1.49
N LEU A 69 -4.23 7.89 2.69
CA LEU A 69 -5.23 7.99 3.74
C LEU A 69 -4.53 8.29 5.07
N SER A 70 -5.15 9.08 5.94
CA SER A 70 -4.69 9.14 7.33
C SER A 70 -4.85 7.78 8.01
N SER A 71 -4.16 7.56 9.13
CA SER A 71 -4.21 6.28 9.84
C SER A 71 -5.64 5.85 10.21
N LEU A 72 -6.42 6.76 10.79
CA LEU A 72 -7.81 6.49 11.18
C LEU A 72 -8.72 6.23 9.98
N GLU A 73 -8.52 6.96 8.88
CA GLU A 73 -9.28 6.74 7.64
C GLU A 73 -8.96 5.39 7.01
N LEU A 74 -7.68 5.01 6.98
CA LEU A 74 -7.23 3.71 6.49
C LEU A 74 -7.91 2.59 7.27
N TYR A 75 -7.81 2.61 8.61
CA TYR A 75 -8.47 1.63 9.46
C TYR A 75 -9.99 1.60 9.25
N SER A 76 -10.65 2.76 9.30
CA SER A 76 -12.11 2.88 9.16
C SER A 76 -12.59 2.33 7.82
N ARG A 77 -11.80 2.54 6.77
CA ARG A 77 -12.10 2.05 5.43
C ARG A 77 -11.92 0.55 5.32
N LEU A 78 -10.80 0.01 5.81
CA LEU A 78 -10.55 -1.43 5.82
C LEU A 78 -11.60 -2.18 6.64
N LYS A 79 -12.09 -1.60 7.74
CA LYS A 79 -13.18 -2.19 8.53
C LYS A 79 -14.50 -2.24 7.77
N ARG A 80 -14.79 -1.21 6.96
CA ARG A 80 -16.01 -1.15 6.13
C ARG A 80 -15.94 -2.06 4.91
N GLU A 81 -14.74 -2.26 4.38
CA GLU A 81 -14.46 -3.06 3.19
C GLU A 81 -14.03 -4.50 3.54
N GLU A 82 -14.18 -4.92 4.81
CA GLU A 82 -13.68 -6.20 5.34
C GLU A 82 -14.12 -7.43 4.50
N ASP A 83 -15.40 -7.46 4.09
CA ASP A 83 -15.98 -8.54 3.28
C ASP A 83 -15.81 -8.35 1.75
N ARG A 84 -15.50 -7.12 1.33
CA ARG A 84 -15.44 -6.71 -0.08
C ARG A 84 -14.29 -5.72 -0.29
N PRO A 85 -13.04 -6.19 -0.23
CA PRO A 85 -11.88 -5.32 -0.33
C PRO A 85 -11.88 -4.62 -1.69
N VAL A 86 -11.72 -3.28 -1.66
CA VAL A 86 -11.60 -2.47 -2.88
C VAL A 86 -10.13 -2.23 -3.24
N ALA A 87 -9.26 -2.20 -2.24
CA ALA A 87 -7.81 -2.13 -2.43
C ALA A 87 -7.23 -3.48 -2.83
N ASP A 88 -6.26 -3.46 -3.73
CA ASP A 88 -5.44 -4.62 -4.06
C ASP A 88 -4.29 -4.80 -3.06
N ILE A 89 -3.71 -3.68 -2.60
CA ILE A 89 -2.61 -3.65 -1.62
C ILE A 89 -2.90 -2.58 -0.56
N VAL A 90 -2.53 -2.90 0.68
CA VAL A 90 -2.67 -2.00 1.83
C VAL A 90 -1.31 -1.85 2.50
N ILE A 91 -0.86 -0.60 2.70
CA ILE A 91 0.45 -0.30 3.30
C ILE A 91 0.30 0.70 4.44
N GLY A 92 0.91 0.37 5.59
CA GLY A 92 0.96 1.27 6.74
C GLY A 92 -0.20 1.12 7.72
N VAL A 93 -0.77 -0.09 7.81
CA VAL A 93 -1.68 -0.43 8.91
C VAL A 93 -0.87 -0.53 10.19
N GLU A 94 -1.32 0.17 11.22
CA GLU A 94 -0.64 0.19 12.52
C GLU A 94 -0.97 -1.05 13.35
N SER A 95 -0.03 -1.41 14.23
CA SER A 95 -0.09 -2.64 15.00
C SER A 95 -1.31 -2.74 15.92
N GLU A 96 -1.76 -1.60 16.45
CA GLU A 96 -2.97 -1.48 17.26
C GLU A 96 -4.23 -1.92 16.50
N TYR A 97 -4.33 -1.56 15.21
CA TYR A 97 -5.49 -1.90 14.39
C TYR A 97 -5.45 -3.34 13.89
N ILE A 98 -4.25 -3.89 13.67
CA ILE A 98 -4.08 -5.29 13.22
C ILE A 98 -4.76 -6.27 14.19
N ALA A 99 -4.73 -5.99 15.50
CA ALA A 99 -5.37 -6.83 16.51
C ALA A 99 -6.90 -6.89 16.39
N GLU A 100 -7.52 -5.83 15.89
CA GLU A 100 -8.98 -5.68 15.72
C GLU A 100 -9.48 -6.18 14.35
N MET A 101 -8.57 -6.37 13.39
CA MET A 101 -8.85 -6.73 12.01
C MET A 101 -8.76 -8.25 11.75
N LYS A 102 -9.29 -9.06 12.66
CA LYS A 102 -9.17 -10.54 12.61
C LYS A 102 -10.02 -11.27 11.56
N GLY A 103 -10.62 -10.55 10.61
CA GLY A 103 -11.54 -11.11 9.61
C GLY A 103 -11.42 -10.49 8.23
N THR A 104 -10.33 -9.77 7.93
CA THR A 104 -10.20 -9.16 6.60
C THR A 104 -10.10 -10.23 5.52
N SER A 105 -10.82 -10.01 4.41
CA SER A 105 -10.81 -10.92 3.25
C SER A 105 -9.49 -10.88 2.45
N PHE A 106 -8.46 -10.23 2.97
CA PHE A 106 -7.13 -10.25 2.35
C PHE A 106 -6.52 -11.65 2.54
N PRO A 107 -5.97 -12.24 1.47
CA PRO A 107 -5.34 -13.54 1.57
C PRO A 107 -4.10 -13.47 2.47
N PRO A 108 -3.71 -14.59 3.11
CA PRO A 108 -2.46 -14.66 3.84
C PRO A 108 -1.27 -14.39 2.91
N GLU A 109 -0.31 -13.60 3.37
CA GLU A 109 0.89 -13.30 2.59
C GLU A 109 1.94 -14.41 2.71
N ILE A 110 2.67 -14.65 1.61
CA ILE A 110 3.74 -15.65 1.56
C ILE A 110 4.92 -15.15 2.40
N ARG A 111 5.28 -15.90 3.44
CA ARG A 111 6.38 -15.58 4.36
C ARG A 111 7.73 -16.17 4.00
N GLU A 112 7.84 -16.81 2.85
CA GLU A 112 9.06 -17.53 2.47
C GLU A 112 10.28 -16.60 2.52
N ASN A 113 11.31 -17.04 3.24
CA ASN A 113 12.58 -16.33 3.41
C ASN A 113 12.52 -15.00 4.19
N LEU A 114 11.47 -14.75 4.98
CA LEU A 114 11.42 -13.58 5.88
C LEU A 114 11.92 -13.93 7.29
N TYR A 115 12.85 -13.11 7.79
CA TYR A 115 13.34 -13.17 9.17
C TYR A 115 12.91 -11.92 9.93
N PHE A 116 12.29 -12.10 11.10
CA PHE A 116 11.97 -11.02 12.02
C PHE A 116 12.70 -11.25 13.35
N PRO A 117 13.23 -10.20 14.01
CA PRO A 117 13.88 -10.33 15.31
C PRO A 117 12.89 -10.52 16.47
N PHE A 118 11.60 -10.69 16.17
CA PHE A 118 10.51 -10.92 17.12
C PHE A 118 9.53 -11.95 16.55
N GLN A 119 8.68 -12.52 17.41
CA GLN A 119 7.64 -13.46 16.98
C GLN A 119 6.49 -12.72 16.31
N TRP A 120 6.24 -12.99 15.02
CA TRP A 120 5.11 -12.45 14.28
C TRP A 120 4.07 -13.52 13.95
N LYS A 121 2.81 -13.31 14.38
CA LYS A 121 1.73 -14.29 14.26
C LYS A 121 0.66 -13.94 13.22
N ASN A 122 0.54 -12.69 12.78
CA ASN A 122 -0.54 -12.30 11.87
C ASN A 122 -0.28 -12.80 10.43
N GLU A 123 -1.13 -13.68 9.92
CA GLU A 123 -0.94 -14.35 8.61
C GLU A 123 -1.26 -13.45 7.41
N THR A 124 -2.07 -12.41 7.61
CA THR A 124 -2.54 -11.50 6.56
C THR A 124 -1.62 -10.30 6.36
N PHE A 125 -1.13 -9.71 7.46
CA PHE A 125 -0.31 -8.51 7.44
C PHE A 125 1.14 -8.86 7.75
N LEU A 126 2.08 -8.35 6.94
CA LEU A 126 3.51 -8.44 7.20
C LEU A 126 4.07 -7.13 7.76
N PRO A 127 4.99 -7.19 8.74
CA PRO A 127 5.70 -6.01 9.22
C PRO A 127 6.58 -5.41 8.13
N LEU A 128 6.33 -4.15 7.76
CA LEU A 128 7.17 -3.40 6.81
C LEU A 128 8.36 -2.73 7.51
N TYR A 129 8.11 -2.11 8.66
CA TYR A 129 9.12 -1.48 9.50
C TYR A 129 8.76 -1.69 10.97
N TYR A 130 9.77 -1.65 11.83
CA TYR A 130 9.63 -1.66 13.28
C TYR A 130 10.69 -0.74 13.88
N GLY A 131 10.45 -0.25 15.08
CA GLY A 131 11.38 0.65 15.76
C GLY A 131 11.09 0.70 17.25
N TYR A 132 11.99 1.36 17.97
CA TYR A 132 11.85 1.62 19.39
C TYR A 132 11.58 3.11 19.60
N LEU A 133 10.69 3.42 20.55
CA LEU A 133 10.51 4.78 21.02
C LEU A 133 11.75 5.21 21.79
N ALA A 134 12.25 6.39 21.48
CA ALA A 134 13.41 6.98 22.13
C ALA A 134 13.17 8.46 22.41
N VAL A 135 13.75 8.95 23.51
CA VAL A 135 13.74 10.38 23.84
C VAL A 135 14.95 11.03 23.18
N PHE A 136 14.68 11.99 22.29
CA PHE A 136 15.71 12.79 21.65
C PHE A 136 15.95 14.06 22.48
N TYR A 137 17.22 14.47 22.58
CA TYR A 137 17.61 15.66 23.31
C TYR A 137 18.57 16.54 22.49
N ASN A 138 18.63 17.83 22.83
CA ASN A 138 19.57 18.75 22.21
C ASN A 138 20.93 18.69 22.92
N THR A 139 21.93 18.10 22.26
CA THR A 139 23.29 17.92 22.78
C THR A 139 24.03 19.22 23.09
N GLN A 140 23.60 20.36 22.54
CA GLN A 140 24.17 21.67 22.87
C GLN A 140 23.62 22.26 24.16
N LYS A 141 22.46 21.78 24.64
CA LYS A 141 21.78 22.27 25.84
C LYS A 141 21.88 21.32 27.02
N ILE A 142 21.94 20.01 26.75
CA ILE A 142 21.96 18.96 27.77
C ILE A 142 23.29 18.23 27.66
N SER A 143 24.17 18.44 28.65
CA SER A 143 25.51 17.85 28.71
C SER A 143 25.52 16.45 29.35
N ILE A 144 24.58 16.19 30.25
CA ILE A 144 24.43 14.90 30.93
C ILE A 144 22.98 14.46 30.74
N PRO A 145 22.67 13.67 29.70
CA PRO A 145 21.30 13.19 29.47
C PRO A 145 20.93 12.12 30.49
N SER A 146 19.64 12.03 30.81
CA SER A 146 19.09 10.92 31.60
C SER A 146 19.38 9.58 30.90
N GLN A 147 19.80 8.58 31.67
CA GLN A 147 20.14 7.25 31.15
C GLN A 147 18.97 6.26 31.22
N SER A 148 17.88 6.66 31.88
CA SER A 148 16.68 5.85 32.00
C SER A 148 15.41 6.70 32.01
N LEU A 149 14.28 6.08 31.66
CA LEU A 149 12.97 6.73 31.81
C LEU A 149 12.70 7.11 33.27
N TRP A 150 13.13 6.28 34.23
CA TRP A 150 12.96 6.56 35.65
C TRP A 150 13.69 7.84 36.06
N GLU A 151 14.94 8.00 35.64
CA GLU A 151 15.72 9.22 35.87
C GLU A 151 15.04 10.44 35.22
N LEU A 152 14.59 10.29 33.98
CA LEU A 152 13.91 11.35 33.23
C LEU A 152 12.64 11.86 33.93
N VAL A 153 11.87 10.99 34.58
CA VAL A 153 10.59 11.36 35.24
C VAL A 153 10.72 11.67 36.73
N SER A 154 11.76 11.16 37.39
CA SER A 154 11.91 11.29 38.86
C SER A 154 12.66 12.55 39.27
N VAL A 155 13.51 13.07 38.39
CA VAL A 155 14.27 14.28 38.68
C VAL A 155 13.36 15.48 38.41
N LYS A 156 13.23 16.36 39.41
CA LYS A 156 12.73 17.73 39.19
C LYS A 156 13.83 18.49 38.43
N THR A 157 13.94 18.22 37.13
CA THR A 157 14.78 19.03 36.24
C THR A 157 13.99 20.26 35.81
N ASP A 158 14.69 21.32 35.45
CA ASP A 158 14.10 22.45 34.71
C ASP A 158 13.95 22.12 33.21
N GLU A 159 14.12 20.85 32.81
CA GLU A 159 14.08 20.43 31.42
C GLU A 159 12.63 20.22 30.97
N THR A 160 12.29 20.82 29.83
CA THR A 160 10.96 20.68 29.23
C THR A 160 10.91 19.39 28.40
N LEU A 161 10.08 18.43 28.83
CA LEU A 161 9.72 17.27 28.01
C LEU A 161 8.58 17.64 27.05
N ILE A 162 8.78 17.39 25.75
CA ILE A 162 7.77 17.54 24.72
C ILE A 162 7.47 16.16 24.15
N PHE A 163 6.21 15.75 24.21
CA PHE A 163 5.73 14.50 23.63
C PHE A 163 4.36 14.75 22.98
N PRO A 164 3.99 13.97 21.95
CA PRO A 164 2.73 14.16 21.25
C PRO A 164 1.53 13.70 22.11
N ASP A 165 0.34 14.25 21.87
CA ASP A 165 -0.87 13.83 22.57
C ASP A 165 -1.26 12.40 22.14
N PRO A 166 -1.26 11.42 23.06
CA PRO A 166 -1.44 10.01 22.72
C PRO A 166 -2.86 9.68 22.22
N ARG A 167 -3.81 10.59 22.32
CA ARG A 167 -5.19 10.38 21.85
C ARG A 167 -5.38 10.70 20.37
N VAL A 168 -4.46 11.48 19.79
CA VAL A 168 -4.55 11.97 18.40
C VAL A 168 -3.30 11.66 17.58
N SER A 169 -2.18 11.34 18.24
CA SER A 169 -0.94 10.98 17.58
C SER A 169 -0.55 9.55 17.92
N ASN A 170 -0.53 8.73 16.88
CA ASN A 170 0.18 7.47 16.82
C ASN A 170 1.65 7.75 16.50
N ILE A 171 2.56 7.04 17.20
CA ILE A 171 4.01 7.14 17.01
C ILE A 171 4.49 5.87 16.32
#